data_AF-A0A822GQX8-F1
#
_entry.id   AF-A0A822GQX8-F1
#
_cell.length_a   1.000
_cell.length_b   1.000
_cell.length_c   1.000
_cell.angle_alpha   90.00
_cell.angle_beta   90.00
_cell.angle_gamma   90.00
#
_symmetry.space_group_name_H-M   'P 1'
#
loop_
_entity.id
_entity.type
_entity.pdbx_description
1 polymer ?
#
loop_
_entity_poly.entity_id
_entity_poly.type
_entity_poly.pdbx_seq_one_letter_code
_entity_poly.pdbx_strand_id
1 'polypeptide(L)'
;EYRQAEEMYKNLIKKVDKNLNWEEYSRLQWQLANICKEGLGDYEKSLDHYIKCLKVLSEHLLPLDIKLRNIYLSIGHVILLQDNNINNSAIEYFQHVLDIDCSINNISEYNLINDHYYLGLLYQNNDQYTETLFHFKKSLQFFLSNKS
;
A
#
# COMPACT_ATOMS: atom_id res chain seq x y z
N GLU A 1 -19.66 -16.61 -4.93
CA GLU A 1 -19.74 -15.13 -4.87
C GLU A 1 -18.41 -14.48 -5.29
N TYR A 2 -17.27 -14.68 -4.61
CA TYR A 2 -15.99 -14.06 -5.00
C TYR A 2 -15.44 -14.47 -6.38
N ARG A 3 -15.54 -15.74 -6.79
CA ARG A 3 -15.08 -16.18 -8.13
C ARG A 3 -15.88 -15.54 -9.27
N GLN A 4 -17.19 -15.37 -9.09
CA GLN A 4 -18.02 -14.68 -10.08
C GLN A 4 -17.65 -13.18 -10.17
N ALA A 5 -17.36 -12.55 -9.02
CA ALA A 5 -16.86 -11.19 -8.99
C ALA A 5 -15.50 -11.10 -9.72
N GLU A 6 -14.55 -11.99 -9.44
CA GLU A 6 -13.25 -12.08 -10.11
C GLU A 6 -13.41 -12.13 -11.64
N GLU A 7 -14.27 -13.01 -12.15
CA GLU A 7 -14.57 -13.12 -13.60
C GLU A 7 -15.19 -11.85 -14.16
N MET A 8 -16.14 -11.23 -13.44
CA MET A 8 -16.77 -9.98 -13.84
C MET A 8 -15.74 -8.86 -13.99
N TYR A 9 -14.88 -8.64 -12.99
CA TYR A 9 -13.83 -7.61 -13.05
C TYR A 9 -12.82 -7.89 -14.17
N LYS A 10 -12.40 -9.14 -14.37
CA LYS A 10 -11.54 -9.53 -15.50
C LYS A 10 -12.18 -9.19 -16.85
N ASN A 11 -13.48 -9.40 -17.00
CA ASN A 11 -14.21 -9.07 -18.22
C ASN A 11 -14.36 -7.56 -18.43
N LEU A 12 -14.57 -6.78 -17.36
CA LEU A 12 -14.61 -5.31 -17.43
C LEU A 12 -13.25 -4.75 -17.84
N ILE A 13 -12.15 -5.20 -17.22
CA ILE A 13 -10.80 -4.74 -17.51
C ILE A 13 -10.44 -4.93 -19.00
N LYS A 14 -10.85 -6.03 -19.62
CA LYS A 14 -10.61 -6.29 -21.06
C LYS A 14 -11.30 -5.29 -21.99
N LYS A 15 -12.38 -4.63 -21.53
CA LYS A 15 -13.15 -3.66 -22.32
C LYS A 15 -12.63 -2.23 -22.15
N VAL A 16 -11.80 -1.98 -21.14
CA VAL A 16 -11.28 -0.65 -20.82
C VAL A 16 -9.95 -0.44 -21.53
N ASP A 17 -9.86 0.59 -22.37
CA ASP A 17 -8.58 1.06 -22.90
C ASP A 17 -7.82 1.78 -21.78
N LYS A 18 -6.69 1.19 -21.36
CA LYS A 18 -5.88 1.72 -20.25
C LYS A 18 -5.20 3.06 -20.53
N ASN A 19 -5.05 3.47 -21.78
CA ASN A 19 -4.42 4.74 -22.13
C ASN A 19 -5.45 5.88 -22.13
N LEU A 20 -6.69 5.60 -22.54
CA LEU A 20 -7.77 6.58 -22.57
C LEU A 20 -8.51 6.68 -21.22
N ASN A 21 -8.61 5.56 -20.49
CA ASN A 21 -9.40 5.44 -19.27
C ASN A 21 -8.56 4.88 -18.11
N TRP A 22 -7.36 5.43 -17.93
CA TRP A 22 -6.37 4.95 -16.95
C TRP A 22 -6.89 4.94 -15.51
N GLU A 23 -7.72 5.91 -15.11
CA GLU A 23 -8.35 5.94 -13.78
C GLU A 23 -9.30 4.77 -13.57
N GLU A 24 -10.18 4.50 -14.54
CA GLU A 24 -11.12 3.38 -14.47
C GLU A 24 -10.38 2.04 -14.47
N TYR A 25 -9.40 1.90 -15.36
CA TYR A 25 -8.55 0.71 -15.41
C TYR A 25 -7.87 0.44 -14.07
N SER A 26 -7.24 1.45 -13.48
CA SER A 26 -6.54 1.35 -12.20
C SER A 26 -7.49 0.97 -11.07
N ARG A 27 -8.67 1.60 -11.02
CA ARG A 27 -9.72 1.26 -10.04
C ARG A 27 -10.18 -0.19 -10.18
N LEU A 28 -10.39 -0.68 -11.40
CA LEU A 28 -10.80 -2.08 -11.62
C LEU A 28 -9.69 -3.07 -11.22
N GLN A 29 -8.43 -2.76 -11.51
CA GLN A 29 -7.30 -3.56 -11.06
C GLN A 29 -7.20 -3.61 -9.53
N TRP A 30 -7.36 -2.46 -8.85
CA TRP A 30 -7.37 -2.40 -7.39
C TRP A 30 -8.50 -3.23 -6.77
N GLN A 31 -9.71 -3.15 -7.33
CA GLN A 31 -10.86 -3.94 -6.88
C GLN A 31 -10.64 -5.45 -7.07
N LEU A 32 -10.11 -5.85 -8.23
CA LEU A 32 -9.78 -7.25 -8.50
C LEU A 32 -8.71 -7.76 -7.54
N ALA A 33 -7.68 -6.94 -7.25
CA ALA A 33 -6.66 -7.27 -6.27
C ALA A 33 -7.24 -7.48 -4.86
N ASN A 34 -8.16 -6.62 -4.41
CA ASN A 34 -8.85 -6.79 -3.12
C ASN A 34 -9.63 -8.11 -3.07
N ILE A 35 -10.35 -8.46 -4.14
CA ILE A 35 -11.11 -9.72 -4.23
C ILE A 35 -10.18 -10.93 -4.16
N CYS A 36 -9.04 -10.89 -4.87
CA CYS A 36 -8.04 -11.95 -4.78
C CYS A 36 -7.50 -12.11 -3.35
N LYS A 37 -7.18 -11.00 -2.67
CA LYS A 37 -6.65 -10.99 -1.29
C LYS A 37 -7.67 -11.49 -0.27
N GLU A 38 -8.83 -10.83 -0.19
CA GLU A 38 -9.80 -11.00 0.89
C GLU A 38 -10.79 -12.13 0.61
N GLY A 39 -11.20 -12.27 -0.65
CA GLY A 39 -12.21 -13.24 -1.05
C GLY A 39 -11.67 -14.61 -1.41
N LEU A 40 -10.45 -14.67 -1.96
CA LEU A 40 -9.86 -15.91 -2.50
C LEU A 40 -8.58 -16.36 -1.77
N GLY A 41 -7.99 -15.52 -0.93
CA GLY A 41 -6.70 -15.79 -0.28
C GLY A 41 -5.54 -15.93 -1.25
N ASP A 42 -5.69 -15.45 -2.49
CA ASP A 42 -4.70 -15.54 -3.56
C ASP A 42 -3.85 -14.26 -3.57
N TYR A 43 -2.87 -14.24 -2.67
CA TYR A 43 -1.99 -13.08 -2.47
C TYR A 43 -1.09 -12.81 -3.67
N GLU A 44 -0.69 -13.84 -4.42
CA GLU A 44 0.16 -13.67 -5.61
C GLU A 44 -0.61 -12.93 -6.72
N LYS A 45 -1.84 -13.36 -7.02
CA LYS A 45 -2.70 -12.63 -7.96
C LYS A 45 -3.06 -11.24 -7.45
N SER A 46 -3.32 -11.10 -6.16
CA SER A 46 -3.59 -9.79 -5.56
C SER A 46 -2.43 -8.83 -5.82
N LEU A 47 -1.21 -9.26 -5.55
CA LEU A 47 0.00 -8.47 -5.76
C LEU A 47 0.17 -8.10 -7.24
N ASP A 48 0.04 -9.03 -8.17
CA ASP A 48 0.11 -8.77 -9.62
C ASP A 48 -0.90 -7.68 -10.05
N HIS A 49 -2.15 -7.76 -9.58
CA HIS A 49 -3.17 -6.77 -9.89
C HIS A 49 -2.90 -5.40 -9.23
N TYR A 50 -2.41 -5.36 -7.99
CA TYR A 50 -2.00 -4.09 -7.37
C TYR A 50 -0.81 -3.45 -8.10
N ILE A 51 0.19 -4.23 -8.51
CA ILE A 51 1.34 -3.72 -9.26
C ILE A 51 0.92 -3.15 -10.63
N LYS A 52 -0.03 -3.80 -11.31
CA LYS A 52 -0.63 -3.26 -12.55
C LYS A 52 -1.35 -1.94 -12.32
N CYS A 53 -2.11 -1.83 -11.22
CA CYS A 53 -2.75 -0.58 -10.81
C CYS A 53 -1.71 0.51 -10.55
N LEU A 54 -0.71 0.23 -9.70
CA LEU A 54 0.35 1.16 -9.35
C LEU A 54 1.08 1.66 -10.60
N LYS A 55 1.47 0.77 -11.52
CA LYS A 55 2.18 1.14 -12.75
C LYS A 55 1.41 2.18 -13.57
N VAL A 56 0.12 1.96 -13.79
CA VAL A 56 -0.71 2.89 -14.58
C VAL A 56 -0.90 4.21 -13.86
N LEU A 57 -1.10 4.20 -12.54
CA LEU A 57 -1.17 5.43 -11.75
C LEU A 57 0.14 6.21 -11.79
N SER A 58 1.29 5.55 -11.64
CA SER A 58 2.61 6.18 -11.68
C SER A 58 2.98 6.78 -13.05
N GLU A 59 2.36 6.34 -14.14
CA GLU A 59 2.52 6.94 -15.47
C GLU A 59 1.79 8.30 -15.59
N HIS A 60 0.78 8.55 -14.76
CA HIS A 60 -0.12 9.72 -14.88
C HIS A 60 -0.11 10.66 -13.67
N LEU A 61 0.37 10.20 -12.52
CA LEU A 61 0.38 10.94 -11.26
C LEU A 61 1.79 11.35 -10.85
N LEU A 62 1.89 12.40 -10.05
CA LEU A 62 3.16 12.78 -9.42
C LEU A 62 3.56 11.73 -8.37
N PRO A 63 4.87 11.54 -8.09
CA PRO A 63 5.35 10.49 -7.18
C PRO A 63 4.76 10.54 -5.76
N LEU A 64 4.36 11.73 -5.27
CA LEU A 64 3.78 11.94 -3.94
C LEU A 64 2.26 12.18 -3.98
N ASP A 65 1.59 11.80 -5.07
CA ASP A 65 0.13 11.94 -5.17
C ASP A 65 -0.57 11.04 -4.14
N ILE A 66 -1.52 11.62 -3.38
CA ILE A 66 -2.27 10.92 -2.33
C ILE A 66 -3.02 9.69 -2.83
N LYS A 67 -3.40 9.63 -4.11
CA LYS A 67 -4.04 8.44 -4.71
C LYS A 67 -3.09 7.22 -4.70
N LEU A 68 -1.78 7.42 -4.65
CA LEU A 68 -0.78 6.36 -4.57
C LEU A 68 -0.65 5.74 -3.17
N ARG A 69 -1.06 6.46 -2.12
CA ARG A 69 -0.91 6.04 -0.72
C ARG A 69 -1.52 4.66 -0.47
N ASN A 70 -2.79 4.50 -0.84
CA ASN A 70 -3.53 3.27 -0.53
C ASN A 70 -3.04 2.08 -1.34
N ILE A 71 -2.51 2.29 -2.54
CA ILE A 71 -1.96 1.19 -3.35
C ILE A 71 -0.63 0.72 -2.77
N TYR A 72 0.27 1.64 -2.37
CA TYR A 72 1.51 1.28 -1.69
C TYR A 72 1.25 0.55 -0.37
N LEU A 73 0.33 1.05 0.45
CA LEU A 73 -0.06 0.41 1.70
C LEU A 73 -0.60 -1.01 1.46
N SER A 74 -1.48 -1.18 0.46
CA SER A 74 -2.06 -2.49 0.13
C SER A 74 -1.00 -3.49 -0.33
N ILE A 75 -0.05 -3.06 -1.15
CA ILE A 75 1.07 -3.89 -1.62
C ILE A 75 1.95 -4.30 -0.43
N GLY A 76 2.35 -3.36 0.42
CA GLY A 76 3.16 -3.64 1.61
C GLY A 76 2.51 -4.68 2.52
N HIS A 77 1.19 -4.57 2.76
CA HIS A 77 0.45 -5.57 3.53
C HIS A 77 0.36 -6.94 2.86
N VAL A 78 0.16 -7.01 1.53
CA VAL A 78 0.13 -8.30 0.83
C VAL A 78 1.47 -9.00 0.89
N ILE A 79 2.58 -8.26 0.73
CA ILE A 79 3.93 -8.82 0.85
C ILE A 79 4.13 -9.44 2.24
N LEU A 80 3.72 -8.71 3.30
CA LEU A 80 3.78 -9.21 4.68
C LEU A 80 2.95 -10.48 4.92
N LEU A 81 1.86 -10.67 4.16
CA LEU A 81 1.02 -11.87 4.28
C LEU A 81 1.60 -13.08 3.53
N GLN A 82 2.43 -12.87 2.50
CA GLN A 82 2.99 -13.94 1.68
C GLN A 82 4.20 -14.61 2.31
N ASP A 83 5.09 -13.84 2.96
CA ASP A 83 6.30 -14.39 3.56
C ASP A 83 6.84 -13.46 4.64
N ASN A 84 7.18 -14.01 5.81
CA ASN A 84 7.78 -13.27 6.92
C ASN A 84 9.23 -12.83 6.64
N ASN A 85 9.85 -13.33 5.55
CA ASN A 85 11.26 -13.06 5.22
C ASN A 85 11.47 -12.00 4.13
N ILE A 86 10.43 -11.55 3.41
CA ILE A 86 10.55 -10.52 2.36
C ILE A 86 10.18 -9.13 2.92
N ASN A 87 10.76 -8.80 4.07
CA ASN A 87 10.48 -7.54 4.77
C ASN A 87 11.07 -6.32 4.03
N ASN A 88 12.17 -6.48 3.30
CA ASN A 88 12.81 -5.35 2.61
C ASN A 88 11.91 -4.70 1.56
N SER A 89 11.23 -5.50 0.74
CA SER A 89 10.26 -4.95 -0.23
C SER A 89 9.07 -4.31 0.48
N ALA A 90 8.57 -4.89 1.58
CA ALA A 90 7.52 -4.26 2.36
C ALA A 90 7.97 -2.90 2.93
N ILE A 91 9.20 -2.80 3.48
CA ILE A 91 9.79 -1.55 3.97
C ILE A 91 9.76 -0.47 2.89
N GLU A 92 10.17 -0.77 1.66
CA GLU A 92 10.14 0.19 0.54
C GLU A 92 8.73 0.75 0.32
N TYR A 93 7.71 -0.12 0.30
CA TYR A 93 6.32 0.29 0.11
C TYR A 93 5.77 1.10 1.30
N PHE A 94 6.08 0.72 2.54
CA PHE A 94 5.69 1.50 3.71
C PHE A 94 6.44 2.84 3.80
N GLN A 95 7.67 2.92 3.30
CA GLN A 95 8.39 4.19 3.20
C GLN A 95 7.71 5.14 2.20
N HIS A 96 7.24 4.63 1.06
CA HIS A 96 6.44 5.44 0.14
C HIS A 96 5.13 5.96 0.76
N VAL A 97 4.47 5.15 1.61
CA VAL A 97 3.29 5.61 2.37
C VAL A 97 3.67 6.78 3.29
N LEU A 98 4.74 6.63 4.08
CA LEU A 98 5.22 7.65 4.99
C LEU A 98 5.63 8.94 4.24
N ASP A 99 6.30 8.83 3.09
CA ASP A 99 6.73 9.96 2.29
C ASP A 99 5.53 10.77 1.76
N ILE A 100 4.47 10.08 1.29
CA ILE A 100 3.23 10.71 0.87
C ILE A 100 2.57 11.41 2.06
N ASP A 101 2.46 10.74 3.20
CA ASP A 101 1.81 11.33 4.38
C ASP A 101 2.58 12.53 4.93
N CYS A 102 3.91 12.49 4.92
CA CYS A 102 4.74 13.64 5.26
C CYS A 102 4.59 14.82 4.28
N SER A 103 4.19 14.57 3.03
CA SER A 103 4.01 15.61 2.02
C SER A 103 2.67 16.37 2.13
N ILE A 104 1.71 15.83 2.90
CA ILE A 104 0.36 16.37 3.01
C ILE A 104 0.28 17.35 4.19
N ASN A 105 -0.06 18.61 3.90
CA ASN A 105 -0.39 19.59 4.93
C ASN A 105 -1.63 19.15 5.72
N ASN A 106 -1.57 19.23 7.05
CA ASN A 106 -2.63 18.78 7.97
C ASN A 106 -2.98 17.28 7.85
N ILE A 107 -2.00 16.44 7.48
CA ILE A 107 -2.15 14.99 7.59
C ILE A 107 -2.54 14.60 9.03
N SER A 108 -3.35 13.55 9.17
CA SER A 108 -3.70 13.04 10.48
C SER A 108 -2.45 12.55 11.20
N GLU A 109 -2.21 13.03 12.42
CA GLU A 109 -1.15 12.49 13.27
C GLU A 109 -1.31 10.99 13.51
N TYR A 110 -2.55 10.48 13.51
CA TYR A 110 -2.82 9.04 13.60
C TYR A 110 -2.19 8.25 12.45
N ASN A 111 -2.19 8.80 11.24
CA ASN A 111 -1.51 8.16 10.12
C ASN A 111 -0.01 8.12 10.34
N LEU A 112 0.62 9.24 10.72
CA LEU A 112 2.06 9.30 10.99
C LEU A 112 2.49 8.38 12.14
N ILE A 113 1.66 8.25 13.18
CA ILE A 113 1.87 7.30 14.29
C ILE A 113 1.94 5.88 13.74
N ASN A 114 0.97 5.48 12.92
CA ASN A 114 0.88 4.14 12.36
C ASN A 114 2.00 3.86 11.36
N ASP A 115 2.29 4.79 10.44
CA ASP A 115 3.32 4.62 9.42
C ASP A 115 4.69 4.40 10.06
N HIS A 116 5.04 5.22 11.05
CA HIS A 116 6.26 5.01 11.83
C HIS A 116 6.22 3.73 12.65
N TYR A 117 5.08 3.36 13.24
CA TYR A 117 4.96 2.12 14.01
C TYR A 117 5.20 0.87 13.13
N TYR A 118 4.57 0.78 11.96
CA TYR A 118 4.74 -0.34 11.05
C TYR A 118 6.17 -0.42 10.50
N LEU A 119 6.77 0.71 10.13
CA LEU A 119 8.19 0.72 9.75
C LEU A 119 9.09 0.25 10.90
N GLY A 120 8.83 0.69 12.13
CA GLY A 120 9.57 0.23 13.30
C GLY A 120 9.52 -1.29 13.50
N LEU A 121 8.33 -1.90 13.34
CA LEU A 121 8.14 -3.36 13.38
C LEU A 121 8.90 -4.07 12.24
N LEU A 122 8.83 -3.53 11.02
CA LEU A 122 9.50 -4.10 9.86
C LEU A 122 11.03 -4.09 10.02
N TYR A 123 11.58 -2.95 10.44
CA TYR A 123 13.01 -2.83 10.74
C TYR A 123 13.43 -3.75 11.88
N GLN A 124 12.57 -3.94 12.88
CA GLN A 124 12.84 -4.86 14.00
C GLN A 124 12.94 -6.30 13.52
N ASN A 125 12.03 -6.73 12.65
CA ASN A 125 12.05 -8.07 12.06
C ASN A 125 13.27 -8.31 11.16
N ASN A 126 13.94 -7.24 10.72
CA ASN A 126 15.17 -7.28 9.92
C ASN A 126 16.44 -7.06 10.74
N ASP A 127 16.36 -7.07 12.07
CA ASP A 127 17.50 -6.79 12.96
C ASP A 127 18.16 -5.41 12.71
N GLN A 128 17.42 -4.47 12.11
CA GLN A 128 17.85 -3.10 11.83
C GLN A 128 17.51 -2.18 13.01
N TYR A 129 18.18 -2.41 14.14
CA TYR A 129 17.83 -1.81 15.43
C TYR A 129 17.94 -0.28 15.47
N THR A 130 18.82 0.33 14.66
CA THR A 130 18.96 1.80 14.60
C THR A 130 17.69 2.43 14.03
N GLU A 131 17.22 1.88 12.93
CA GLU A 131 16.02 2.29 12.21
C GLU A 131 14.77 1.99 13.05
N THR A 132 14.70 0.80 13.67
CA THR A 132 13.64 0.47 14.65
C THR A 132 13.50 1.55 15.72
N LEU A 133 14.61 1.92 16.37
CA LEU A 133 14.60 2.91 17.44
C LEU A 133 14.16 4.29 16.94
N PHE A 134 14.62 4.69 15.74
CA PHE A 134 14.22 5.94 15.11
C PHE A 134 12.71 5.99 14.88
N HIS A 135 12.15 4.96 14.24
CA HIS A 135 10.74 4.92 13.88
C HIS A 135 9.84 4.82 15.12
N PHE A 136 10.16 3.98 16.11
CA PHE A 136 9.37 3.93 17.35
C PHE A 136 9.42 5.23 18.16
N LYS A 137 10.57 5.92 18.21
CA LYS A 137 10.64 7.25 18.85
C LYS A 137 9.75 8.27 18.16
N LYS A 138 9.72 8.27 16.82
CA LYS A 138 8.85 9.16 16.04
C LYS A 138 7.37 8.88 16.27
N SER A 139 6.97 7.61 16.22
CA SER A 139 5.59 7.20 16.52
C SER A 139 5.16 7.64 17.92
N LEU A 140 6.01 7.43 18.93
CA LEU A 140 5.76 7.88 20.30
C LEU A 140 5.67 9.42 20.41
N GLN A 141 6.54 10.14 19.70
CA GLN A 141 6.53 11.61 19.69
C GLN A 141 5.16 12.14 19.22
N PHE A 142 4.66 11.66 18.08
CA PHE A 142 3.34 12.06 17.57
C PHE A 142 2.20 11.68 18.53
N PHE A 143 2.25 10.47 19.10
CA PHE A 143 1.23 10.01 20.06
C PHE A 143 1.14 10.91 21.31
N LEU A 144 2.28 11.41 21.79
CA LEU A 144 2.32 12.31 22.94
C LEU A 144 1.88 13.73 22.59
N SER A 145 2.20 14.22 21.39
CA SER A 145 1.74 15.52 20.89
C SER A 145 0.22 15.59 20.69
N ASN A 146 -0.43 14.48 20.34
CA ASN A 146 -1.89 14.41 20.20
C ASN A 146 -2.65 14.59 21.53
N LYS A 147 -1.98 14.36 22.67
CA LYS A 147 -2.59 14.36 24.01
C LYS A 147 -2.49 15.69 24.75
N SER A 148 -1.76 16.66 24.20
CA SER A 148 -1.57 18.00 24.79
C SER A 148 -2.46 19.03 24.14
#